data_AF-A0A9D1DTA8-F1
#
_entry.id   AF-A0A9D1DTA8-F1
#
_cell.length_a   1.000
_cell.length_b   1.000
_cell.length_c   1.000
_cell.angle_alpha   90.00
_cell.angle_beta   90.00
_cell.angle_gamma   90.00
#
_symmetry.space_group_name_H-M   'P 1'
#
loop_
_entity.id
_entity.type
_entity.pdbx_description
1 polymer ?
#
loop_
_entity_poly.entity_id
_entity_poly.type
_entity_poly.pdbx_seq_one_letter_code
_entity_poly.pdbx_strand_id
1 'polypeptide(L)'
;MTIQEQYIELQKCRKQQSSDVLNNKKRIAWEYFRSLTDVSNLEKNLSSNFMLYYAPLKQIRGTNMVSWQVGDNKEIYVDESFAITNPELTNIQLQHEVLHGLTSFKENQQYFFGHRYDGSGKSNYMGLDEASTQMFAEDMSGVRLDENTDYLYTIKNVMRVMKSIFSADTIAEQFLNNSNRFEEQFNEATSFKFEPFALLMNDVYTLSKSYHYSSLTQEQIQELTAKKNKLFRFTSNLINQFAQDNPTIIDKICDELNDENMQQKLNIRRTELSDSSIHRR
;
A
#
# COMPACT_ATOMS: atom_id res chain seq x y z
N MET A 1 -18.24 -19.48 -11.38
CA MET A 1 -19.08 -18.28 -11.28
C MET A 1 -18.34 -17.13 -11.94
N THR A 2 -18.96 -16.42 -12.88
CA THR A 2 -18.40 -15.22 -13.50
C THR A 2 -18.40 -14.05 -12.51
N ILE A 3 -17.65 -12.97 -12.78
CA ILE A 3 -17.66 -11.75 -11.94
C ILE A 3 -19.08 -11.18 -11.83
N GLN A 4 -19.85 -11.22 -12.92
CA GLN A 4 -21.22 -10.73 -12.95
C GLN A 4 -22.16 -11.60 -12.10
N GLU A 5 -22.04 -12.93 -12.19
CA GLU A 5 -22.79 -13.85 -11.34
C GLU A 5 -22.44 -13.66 -9.85
N GLN A 6 -21.16 -13.49 -9.53
CA GLN A 6 -20.70 -13.19 -8.16
C GLN A 6 -21.31 -11.90 -7.64
N TYR A 7 -21.33 -10.85 -8.47
CA TYR A 7 -21.96 -9.58 -8.12
C TYR A 7 -23.46 -9.77 -7.83
N ILE A 8 -24.19 -10.46 -8.71
CA ILE A 8 -25.62 -10.75 -8.54
C ILE A 8 -25.89 -11.53 -7.25
N GLU A 9 -25.06 -12.53 -6.91
CA GLU A 9 -25.22 -13.27 -5.66
C GLU A 9 -24.98 -12.39 -4.43
N LEU A 10 -23.96 -11.51 -4.46
CA LEU A 10 -23.72 -10.56 -3.38
C LEU A 10 -24.89 -9.58 -3.19
N GLN A 11 -25.52 -9.11 -4.28
CA GLN A 11 -26.69 -8.24 -4.20
C GLN A 11 -27.84 -8.86 -3.40
N LYS A 12 -28.03 -10.18 -3.48
CA LYS A 12 -29.14 -10.89 -2.81
C LYS A 12 -28.96 -11.00 -1.31
N CYS A 13 -27.71 -11.06 -0.83
CA CYS A 13 -27.38 -11.36 0.56
C CYS A 13 -26.73 -10.20 1.33
N ARG A 14 -26.42 -9.10 0.64
CA ARG A 14 -25.76 -7.95 1.26
C ARG A 14 -26.60 -7.28 2.33
N LYS A 15 -25.94 -6.88 3.41
CA LYS A 15 -26.48 -6.04 4.49
C LYS A 15 -25.76 -4.70 4.44
N GLN A 16 -26.50 -3.64 4.16
CA GLN A 16 -25.94 -2.29 4.15
C GLN A 16 -25.49 -1.88 5.56
N GLN A 17 -24.31 -1.30 5.64
CA GLN A 17 -23.74 -0.74 6.87
C GLN A 17 -23.83 0.79 6.86
N SER A 18 -23.60 1.42 8.01
CA SER A 18 -23.57 2.88 8.09
C SER A 18 -22.48 3.45 7.18
N SER A 19 -22.86 4.48 6.40
CA SER A 19 -21.92 5.26 5.58
C SER A 19 -21.01 6.15 6.42
N ASP A 20 -21.33 6.38 7.71
CA ASP A 20 -20.52 7.20 8.61
C ASP A 20 -19.10 6.65 8.76
N VAL A 21 -18.95 5.33 8.75
CA VAL A 21 -17.63 4.66 8.81
C VAL A 21 -16.77 5.10 7.63
N LEU A 22 -17.34 5.09 6.43
CA LEU A 22 -16.64 5.46 5.21
C LEU A 22 -16.41 6.97 5.14
N ASN A 23 -17.38 7.79 5.56
CA ASN A 23 -17.24 9.25 5.60
C ASN A 23 -16.12 9.68 6.56
N ASN A 24 -16.01 9.03 7.73
CA ASN A 24 -14.91 9.30 8.66
C ASN A 24 -13.55 8.92 8.05
N LYS A 25 -13.46 7.79 7.35
CA LYS A 25 -12.23 7.36 6.65
C LYS A 25 -11.82 8.32 5.53
N LYS A 26 -12.80 8.82 4.77
CA LYS A 26 -12.58 9.86 3.76
C LYS A 26 -12.03 11.14 4.39
N ARG A 27 -12.60 11.57 5.52
CA ARG A 27 -12.11 12.75 6.26
C ARG A 27 -10.68 12.57 6.76
N ILE A 28 -10.34 11.41 7.33
CA ILE A 28 -8.97 11.11 7.78
C ILE A 28 -7.99 11.16 6.61
N ALA A 29 -8.34 10.55 5.47
CA ALA A 29 -7.50 10.58 4.28
C ALA A 29 -7.26 12.02 3.78
N TRP A 30 -8.31 12.84 3.76
CA TRP A 30 -8.23 14.26 3.42
C TRP A 30 -7.29 15.04 4.34
N GLU A 31 -7.49 14.92 5.66
CA GLU A 31 -6.68 15.59 6.68
C GLU A 31 -5.21 15.17 6.61
N TYR A 32 -4.97 13.89 6.36
CA TYR A 32 -3.63 13.35 6.19
C TYR A 32 -2.94 13.94 4.95
N PHE A 33 -3.52 13.76 3.76
CA PHE A 33 -2.83 14.13 2.52
C PHE A 33 -2.71 15.63 2.27
N ARG A 34 -3.68 16.44 2.73
CA ARG A 34 -3.57 17.90 2.61
C ARG A 34 -2.41 18.50 3.41
N SER A 35 -1.83 17.72 4.34
CA SER A 35 -0.62 18.11 5.08
C SER A 35 0.68 17.76 4.33
N LEU A 36 0.59 16.91 3.31
CA LEU A 36 1.73 16.40 2.54
C LEU A 36 1.86 17.04 1.16
N THR A 37 0.76 17.24 0.44
CA THR A 37 0.77 17.75 -0.94
C THR A 37 -0.52 18.48 -1.26
N ASP A 38 -0.55 19.22 -2.37
CA ASP A 38 -1.79 19.81 -2.88
C ASP A 38 -2.68 18.70 -3.44
N VAL A 39 -3.94 18.66 -3.03
CA VAL A 39 -4.82 17.49 -3.19
C VAL A 39 -6.05 17.78 -4.03
N SER A 40 -5.89 18.55 -5.11
CA SER A 40 -7.01 19.02 -5.94
C SER A 40 -7.89 17.90 -6.52
N ASN A 41 -7.36 16.68 -6.66
CA ASN A 41 -8.11 15.52 -7.13
C ASN A 41 -8.88 14.80 -6.01
N LEU A 42 -8.32 14.74 -4.79
CA LEU A 42 -9.00 14.12 -3.65
C LEU A 42 -10.29 14.85 -3.30
N GLU A 43 -10.29 16.19 -3.37
CA GLU A 43 -11.46 17.01 -3.02
C GLU A 43 -12.71 16.63 -3.84
N LYS A 44 -12.54 16.35 -5.13
CA LYS A 44 -13.63 15.88 -5.99
C LYS A 44 -14.16 14.52 -5.54
N ASN A 45 -13.26 13.58 -5.22
CA ASN A 45 -13.63 12.22 -4.86
C ASN A 45 -14.14 12.08 -3.42
N LEU A 46 -13.92 13.07 -2.54
CA LEU A 46 -14.56 13.13 -1.22
C LEU A 46 -16.09 13.18 -1.32
N SER A 47 -16.59 13.86 -2.36
CA SER A 47 -18.02 14.00 -2.62
C SER A 47 -18.67 12.73 -3.18
N SER A 48 -17.85 11.78 -3.65
CA SER A 48 -18.33 10.51 -4.20
C SER A 48 -19.04 9.66 -3.14
N ASN A 49 -20.11 9.01 -3.57
CA ASN A 49 -20.93 8.19 -2.70
C ASN A 49 -20.30 6.80 -2.52
N PHE A 50 -19.88 6.48 -1.30
CA PHE A 50 -19.32 5.19 -0.96
C PHE A 50 -20.33 4.41 -0.13
N MET A 51 -20.59 3.17 -0.51
CA MET A 51 -21.56 2.29 0.15
C MET A 51 -20.84 1.08 0.73
N LEU A 52 -21.08 0.79 2.01
CA LEU A 52 -20.48 -0.35 2.69
C LEU A 52 -21.51 -1.47 2.85
N TYR A 53 -21.11 -2.68 2.47
CA TYR A 53 -21.94 -3.87 2.56
C TYR A 53 -21.20 -5.01 3.26
N TYR A 54 -21.88 -5.70 4.16
CA TYR A 54 -21.45 -7.00 4.66
C TYR A 54 -22.18 -8.11 3.92
N ALA A 55 -21.44 -9.11 3.46
CA ALA A 55 -21.94 -10.24 2.70
C ALA A 55 -21.03 -11.47 2.93
N PRO A 56 -21.43 -12.71 2.60
CA PRO A 56 -20.55 -13.89 2.63
C PRO A 56 -19.53 -13.89 1.47
N LEU A 57 -18.74 -12.82 1.37
CA LEU A 57 -17.83 -12.56 0.25
C LEU A 57 -16.76 -13.64 0.10
N LYS A 58 -16.27 -14.21 1.20
CA LYS A 58 -15.27 -15.28 1.16
C LYS A 58 -15.85 -16.55 0.53
N GLN A 59 -17.13 -16.84 0.75
CA GLN A 59 -17.81 -17.98 0.14
C GLN A 59 -18.07 -17.77 -1.35
N ILE A 60 -18.42 -16.55 -1.76
CA ILE A 60 -18.81 -16.24 -3.15
C ILE A 60 -17.57 -15.97 -4.04
N ARG A 61 -16.54 -15.33 -3.50
CA ARG A 61 -15.38 -14.81 -4.26
C ARG A 61 -14.02 -15.26 -3.71
N GLY A 62 -13.95 -15.85 -2.52
CA GLY A 62 -12.68 -16.28 -1.93
C GLY A 62 -11.82 -15.15 -1.37
N THR A 63 -12.37 -13.93 -1.23
CA THR A 63 -11.67 -12.77 -0.65
C THR A 63 -12.43 -12.23 0.57
N ASN A 64 -11.74 -11.49 1.43
CA ASN A 64 -12.31 -10.86 2.61
C ASN A 64 -12.89 -9.47 2.32
N MET A 65 -12.41 -8.78 1.28
CA MET A 65 -12.88 -7.45 0.91
C MET A 65 -12.77 -7.23 -0.60
N VAL A 66 -13.66 -6.41 -1.16
CA VAL A 66 -13.53 -5.90 -2.53
C VAL A 66 -14.24 -4.56 -2.68
N SER A 67 -13.66 -3.66 -3.48
CA SER A 67 -14.32 -2.45 -3.94
C SER A 67 -14.71 -2.55 -5.42
N TRP A 68 -15.91 -2.08 -5.76
CA TRP A 68 -16.46 -2.03 -7.10
C TRP A 68 -17.02 -0.65 -7.42
N GLN A 69 -16.76 -0.18 -8.64
CA GLN A 69 -17.45 0.97 -9.20
C GLN A 69 -18.79 0.52 -9.80
N VAL A 70 -19.90 1.09 -9.34
CA VAL A 70 -21.27 0.80 -9.81
C VAL A 70 -21.99 2.12 -10.10
N GLY A 71 -22.02 2.50 -11.38
CA GLY A 71 -22.45 3.84 -11.77
C GLY A 71 -21.58 4.91 -11.10
N ASP A 72 -22.21 5.88 -10.43
CA ASP A 72 -21.51 6.93 -9.67
C ASP A 72 -21.12 6.50 -8.25
N ASN A 73 -21.55 5.32 -7.81
CA ASN A 73 -21.26 4.83 -6.48
C ASN A 73 -20.00 3.95 -6.46
N LYS A 74 -19.28 4.00 -5.35
CA LYS A 74 -18.27 3.01 -5.00
C LYS A 74 -18.80 2.08 -3.92
N GLU A 75 -19.05 0.83 -4.29
CA GLU A 75 -19.53 -0.20 -3.37
C GLU A 75 -18.34 -0.98 -2.79
N ILE A 76 -18.22 -1.02 -1.47
CA ILE A 76 -17.23 -1.81 -0.74
C ILE A 76 -17.96 -2.97 -0.06
N TYR A 77 -17.57 -4.20 -0.41
CA TYR A 77 -18.07 -5.41 0.21
C TYR A 77 -17.03 -5.97 1.15
N VAL A 78 -17.47 -6.37 2.34
CA VAL A 78 -16.63 -7.05 3.34
C VAL A 78 -17.27 -8.39 3.66
N ASP A 79 -16.44 -9.42 3.82
CA ASP A 79 -16.89 -10.70 4.35
C ASP A 79 -17.41 -10.52 5.79
N GLU A 80 -18.66 -10.91 6.04
CA GLU A 80 -19.30 -10.70 7.34
C GLU A 80 -18.56 -11.43 8.48
N SER A 81 -18.13 -12.67 8.23
CA SER A 81 -17.40 -13.45 9.25
C SER A 81 -16.04 -12.83 9.54
N PHE A 82 -15.34 -12.36 8.51
CA PHE A 82 -14.07 -11.64 8.65
C PHE A 82 -14.24 -10.34 9.45
N ALA A 83 -15.26 -9.54 9.14
CA ALA A 83 -15.53 -8.27 9.82
C ALA A 83 -15.78 -8.45 11.32
N ILE A 84 -16.51 -9.51 11.70
CA ILE A 84 -16.82 -9.83 13.09
C ILE A 84 -15.58 -10.37 13.83
N THR A 85 -14.80 -11.23 13.19
CA THR A 85 -13.66 -11.91 13.84
C THR A 85 -12.39 -11.07 13.87
N ASN A 86 -12.22 -10.15 12.92
CA ASN A 86 -11.01 -9.34 12.76
C ASN A 86 -11.36 -7.85 12.60
N PRO A 87 -12.00 -7.20 13.60
CA PRO A 87 -12.51 -5.84 13.47
C PRO A 87 -11.41 -4.79 13.26
N GLU A 88 -10.25 -4.93 13.89
CA GLU A 88 -9.11 -4.01 13.73
C GLU A 88 -8.51 -4.10 12.33
N LEU A 89 -8.24 -5.32 11.85
CA LEU A 89 -7.76 -5.55 10.49
C LEU A 89 -8.78 -5.07 9.47
N THR A 90 -10.07 -5.33 9.69
CA THR A 90 -11.15 -4.83 8.84
C THR A 90 -11.14 -3.30 8.78
N ASN A 91 -10.90 -2.62 9.89
CA ASN A 91 -10.82 -1.17 9.91
C ASN A 91 -9.68 -0.64 9.03
N ILE A 92 -8.49 -1.26 9.07
CA ILE A 92 -7.35 -0.86 8.24
C ILE A 92 -7.61 -1.17 6.77
N GLN A 93 -8.14 -2.36 6.46
CA GLN A 93 -8.49 -2.75 5.09
C GLN A 93 -9.59 -1.86 4.50
N LEU A 94 -10.55 -1.41 5.31
CA LEU A 94 -11.52 -0.40 4.87
C LEU A 94 -10.86 0.94 4.56
N GLN A 95 -9.82 1.35 5.30
CA GLN A 95 -9.07 2.56 4.96
C GLN A 95 -8.36 2.39 3.62
N HIS A 96 -7.74 1.21 3.39
CA HIS A 96 -7.11 0.85 2.13
C HIS A 96 -8.09 0.94 0.94
N GLU A 97 -9.27 0.32 1.04
CA GLU A 97 -10.28 0.40 -0.03
C GLU A 97 -10.85 1.81 -0.23
N VAL A 98 -10.97 2.60 0.85
CA VAL A 98 -11.35 4.00 0.74
C VAL A 98 -10.29 4.79 -0.04
N LEU A 99 -9.01 4.53 0.19
CA LEU A 99 -7.93 5.16 -0.55
C LEU A 99 -7.97 4.81 -2.03
N HIS A 100 -8.14 3.53 -2.39
CA HIS A 100 -8.43 3.14 -3.77
C HIS A 100 -9.63 3.91 -4.32
N GLY A 101 -10.65 4.14 -3.51
CA GLY A 101 -11.77 5.05 -3.80
C GLY A 101 -11.38 6.44 -4.21
N LEU A 102 -10.61 7.09 -3.37
CA LEU A 102 -10.31 8.50 -3.51
C LEU A 102 -9.26 8.79 -4.58
N THR A 103 -8.43 7.82 -4.93
CA THR A 103 -7.40 7.95 -5.99
C THR A 103 -7.90 7.56 -7.38
N SER A 104 -8.99 6.80 -7.47
CA SER A 104 -9.44 6.18 -8.72
C SER A 104 -10.07 7.13 -9.76
N PHE A 105 -10.16 8.45 -9.59
CA PHE A 105 -10.90 9.27 -10.57
C PHE A 105 -10.34 10.67 -10.80
N LYS A 106 -9.96 10.95 -12.06
CA LYS A 106 -9.93 12.29 -12.64
C LYS A 106 -10.39 12.19 -14.11
N GLU A 107 -11.27 13.10 -14.56
CA GLU A 107 -11.69 13.20 -15.97
C GLU A 107 -12.21 11.89 -16.61
N ASN A 108 -12.97 11.08 -15.86
CA ASN A 108 -13.44 9.75 -16.27
C ASN A 108 -12.35 8.69 -16.51
N GLN A 109 -11.10 8.96 -16.08
CA GLN A 109 -9.99 8.02 -16.12
C GLN A 109 -9.59 7.62 -14.69
N GLN A 110 -9.37 6.33 -14.51
CA GLN A 110 -8.72 5.81 -13.32
C GLN A 110 -7.24 6.18 -13.37
N TYR A 111 -6.66 6.62 -12.26
CA TYR A 111 -5.22 6.86 -12.09
C TYR A 111 -4.69 5.93 -11.00
N PHE A 112 -3.61 5.22 -11.30
CA PHE A 112 -2.85 4.35 -10.41
C PHE A 112 -1.46 4.94 -10.24
N PHE A 113 -0.73 4.48 -9.23
CA PHE A 113 0.67 4.85 -9.07
C PHE A 113 1.48 4.70 -10.37
N GLY A 114 2.04 5.81 -10.88
CA GLY A 114 3.06 5.80 -11.95
C GLY A 114 2.57 5.74 -13.40
N HIS A 115 1.41 6.34 -13.74
CA HIS A 115 1.03 6.77 -15.12
C HIS A 115 0.90 5.72 -16.23
N ARG A 116 1.45 4.51 -16.11
CA ARG A 116 1.57 3.55 -17.21
C ARG A 116 0.45 2.51 -17.15
N TYR A 117 -0.60 2.80 -17.91
CA TYR A 117 -1.61 1.82 -18.31
C TYR A 117 -1.10 1.02 -19.49
N ASP A 118 -1.28 -0.30 -19.44
CA ASP A 118 -1.00 -1.20 -20.57
C ASP A 118 -2.06 -1.14 -21.69
N GLY A 119 -2.96 -0.15 -21.66
CA GLY A 119 -4.11 -0.05 -22.57
C GLY A 119 -5.26 -1.02 -22.24
N SER A 120 -5.10 -1.93 -21.28
CA SER A 120 -6.14 -2.85 -20.78
C SER A 120 -6.84 -2.35 -19.52
N GLY A 121 -6.49 -1.15 -19.05
CA GLY A 121 -6.99 -0.56 -17.81
C GLY A 121 -6.28 -1.07 -16.56
N LYS A 122 -5.15 -1.78 -16.69
CA LYS A 122 -4.32 -2.24 -15.56
C LYS A 122 -3.02 -1.45 -15.49
N SER A 123 -2.61 -1.09 -14.27
CA SER A 123 -1.31 -0.49 -14.02
C SER A 123 -0.22 -1.55 -14.18
N ASN A 124 0.85 -1.20 -14.91
CA ASN A 124 2.08 -2.01 -14.91
C ASN A 124 2.76 -2.06 -13.53
N TYR A 125 2.34 -1.22 -12.59
CA TYR A 125 2.96 -1.02 -11.28
C TYR A 125 1.99 -1.31 -10.12
N MET A 126 1.07 -2.27 -10.26
CA MET A 126 0.10 -2.62 -9.19
C MET A 126 0.77 -2.92 -7.85
N GLY A 127 1.95 -3.57 -7.85
CA GLY A 127 2.68 -3.81 -6.59
C GLY A 127 3.08 -2.53 -5.85
N LEU A 128 3.44 -1.45 -6.57
CA LEU A 128 3.74 -0.15 -5.95
C LEU A 128 2.47 0.56 -5.48
N ASP A 129 1.40 0.48 -6.28
CA ASP A 129 0.09 1.05 -5.95
C ASP A 129 -0.44 0.45 -4.64
N GLU A 130 -0.52 -0.88 -4.56
CA GLU A 130 -1.03 -1.61 -3.40
C GLU A 130 -0.13 -1.41 -2.16
N ALA A 131 1.20 -1.40 -2.35
CA ALA A 131 2.15 -1.13 -1.27
C ALA A 131 1.99 0.29 -0.69
N SER A 132 1.83 1.29 -1.56
CA SER A 132 1.67 2.69 -1.17
C SER A 132 0.32 2.91 -0.49
N THR A 133 -0.75 2.35 -1.05
CA THR A 133 -2.10 2.38 -0.47
C THR A 133 -2.10 1.76 0.94
N GLN A 134 -1.49 0.58 1.12
CA GLN A 134 -1.41 -0.06 2.42
C GLN A 134 -0.55 0.72 3.41
N MET A 135 0.61 1.23 2.98
CA MET A 135 1.48 2.06 3.80
C MET A 135 0.73 3.29 4.35
N PHE A 136 0.02 4.02 3.48
CA PHE A 136 -0.76 5.18 3.89
C PHE A 136 -1.99 4.82 4.72
N ALA A 137 -2.68 3.72 4.42
CA ALA A 137 -3.80 3.24 5.23
C ALA A 137 -3.37 2.95 6.67
N GLU A 138 -2.20 2.34 6.85
CA GLU A 138 -1.58 2.10 8.15
C GLU A 138 -1.13 3.37 8.85
N ASP A 139 -0.51 4.32 8.12
CA ASP A 139 -0.12 5.62 8.67
C ASP A 139 -1.32 6.39 9.21
N MET A 140 -2.42 6.43 8.45
CA MET A 140 -3.68 7.07 8.84
C MET A 140 -4.36 6.37 10.02
N SER A 141 -4.21 5.05 10.11
CA SER A 141 -4.83 4.25 11.17
C SER A 141 -3.98 4.21 12.44
N GLY A 142 -2.70 4.58 12.38
CA GLY A 142 -1.75 4.46 13.49
C GLY A 142 -1.42 3.01 13.85
N VAL A 143 -1.65 2.05 12.96
CA VAL A 143 -1.46 0.61 13.19
C VAL A 143 -0.55 0.03 12.12
N ARG A 144 0.36 -0.88 12.50
CA ARG A 144 1.26 -1.61 11.61
C ARG A 144 0.87 -3.08 11.58
N LEU A 145 0.60 -3.62 10.39
CA LEU A 145 0.31 -5.05 10.25
C LEU A 145 1.60 -5.85 10.04
N ASP A 146 1.72 -6.98 10.73
CA ASP A 146 2.86 -7.87 10.65
C ASP A 146 2.85 -8.78 9.39
N GLU A 147 3.91 -9.57 9.23
CA GLU A 147 4.12 -10.48 8.10
C GLU A 147 3.10 -11.61 8.00
N ASN A 148 2.54 -12.03 9.14
CA ASN A 148 1.57 -13.14 9.17
C ASN A 148 0.16 -12.67 8.83
N THR A 149 -0.12 -11.39 9.09
CA THR A 149 -1.44 -10.80 8.93
C THR A 149 -1.65 -10.19 7.54
N ASP A 150 -0.59 -9.67 6.92
CA ASP A 150 -0.70 -8.89 5.69
C ASP A 150 0.24 -9.40 4.59
N TYR A 151 -0.33 -9.87 3.48
CA TYR A 151 0.44 -10.33 2.33
C TYR A 151 1.19 -9.20 1.61
N LEU A 152 0.85 -7.93 1.88
CA LEU A 152 1.58 -6.75 1.40
C LEU A 152 2.79 -6.39 2.27
N TYR A 153 3.03 -7.13 3.36
CA TYR A 153 4.07 -6.83 4.36
C TYR A 153 5.44 -6.49 3.76
N THR A 154 5.93 -7.30 2.83
CA THR A 154 7.25 -7.06 2.24
C THR A 154 7.30 -5.76 1.44
N ILE A 155 6.32 -5.55 0.56
CA ILE A 155 6.35 -4.43 -0.39
C ILE A 155 5.99 -3.10 0.28
N LYS A 156 5.04 -3.08 1.23
CA LYS A 156 4.70 -1.85 1.98
C LYS A 156 5.88 -1.37 2.83
N ASN A 157 6.64 -2.28 3.44
CA ASN A 157 7.82 -1.92 4.24
C ASN A 157 8.98 -1.44 3.35
N VAL A 158 9.10 -1.95 2.13
CA VAL A 158 10.02 -1.34 1.14
C VAL A 158 9.57 0.08 0.79
N MET A 159 8.27 0.32 0.61
CA MET A 159 7.76 1.68 0.41
C MET A 159 7.97 2.60 1.61
N ARG A 160 7.97 2.09 2.84
CA ARG A 160 8.36 2.86 4.05
C ARG A 160 9.80 3.35 4.00
N VAL A 161 10.72 2.50 3.52
CA VAL A 161 12.09 2.92 3.24
C VAL A 161 12.11 4.01 2.17
N MET A 162 11.37 3.83 1.07
CA MET A 162 11.27 4.85 0.02
C MET A 162 10.72 6.17 0.56
N LYS A 163 9.71 6.13 1.45
CA LYS A 163 9.15 7.30 2.13
C LYS A 163 10.19 8.04 2.96
N SER A 164 11.09 7.29 3.61
CA SER A 164 12.17 7.89 4.39
C SER A 164 13.22 8.59 3.52
N ILE A 165 13.57 7.98 2.39
CA ILE A 165 14.60 8.45 1.46
C ILE A 165 14.10 9.60 0.56
N PHE A 166 12.95 9.43 -0.07
CA PHE A 166 12.40 10.32 -1.11
C PHE A 166 11.23 11.20 -0.62
N SER A 167 10.99 11.19 0.69
CA SER A 167 9.92 11.90 1.41
C SER A 167 8.48 11.47 1.07
N ALA A 168 7.58 11.70 2.04
CA ALA A 168 6.19 11.28 1.95
C ALA A 168 5.36 12.11 0.97
N ASP A 169 5.69 13.40 0.83
CA ASP A 169 5.05 14.33 -0.11
C ASP A 169 5.25 13.88 -1.55
N THR A 170 6.46 13.50 -1.94
CA THR A 170 6.78 13.05 -3.30
C THR A 170 6.02 11.78 -3.69
N ILE A 171 5.93 10.81 -2.77
CA ILE A 171 5.15 9.58 -2.98
C ILE A 171 3.64 9.89 -3.04
N ALA A 172 3.14 10.73 -2.14
CA ALA A 172 1.74 11.15 -2.14
C ALA A 172 1.37 11.92 -3.42
N GLU A 173 2.26 12.78 -3.92
CA GLU A 173 2.06 13.53 -5.15
C GLU A 173 1.95 12.60 -6.36
N GLN A 174 2.81 11.58 -6.47
CA GLN A 174 2.68 10.57 -7.52
C GLN A 174 1.41 9.74 -7.36
N PHE A 175 1.06 9.36 -6.13
CA PHE A 175 -0.13 8.56 -5.81
C PHE A 175 -1.45 9.30 -6.10
N LEU A 176 -1.51 10.61 -5.90
CA LEU A 176 -2.76 11.38 -5.93
C LEU A 176 -2.91 12.32 -7.13
N ASN A 177 -1.80 12.88 -7.59
CA ASN A 177 -1.80 13.96 -8.56
C ASN A 177 -1.35 13.52 -9.94
N ASN A 178 -1.02 12.23 -10.11
CA ASN A 178 -0.44 11.73 -11.33
C ASN A 178 0.82 12.58 -11.63
N SER A 179 1.74 12.65 -10.67
CA SER A 179 3.08 13.26 -10.81
C SER A 179 4.12 12.16 -11.07
N ASN A 180 5.20 12.47 -11.77
CA ASN A 180 6.33 11.56 -12.00
C ASN A 180 7.55 11.94 -11.15
N ARG A 181 7.43 12.92 -10.25
CA ARG A 181 8.53 13.46 -9.45
C ARG A 181 9.24 12.39 -8.61
N PHE A 182 8.50 11.45 -8.02
CA PHE A 182 9.12 10.35 -7.26
C PHE A 182 9.90 9.40 -8.18
N GLU A 183 9.33 9.02 -9.32
CA GLU A 183 10.02 8.23 -10.34
C GLU A 183 11.30 8.93 -10.85
N GLU A 184 11.26 10.24 -11.13
CA GLU A 184 12.42 11.02 -11.57
C GLU A 184 13.53 11.01 -10.51
N GLN A 185 13.21 11.38 -9.28
CA GLN A 185 14.18 11.36 -8.16
C GLN A 185 14.74 9.95 -7.90
N PHE A 186 13.89 8.92 -8.01
CA PHE A 186 14.33 7.54 -7.88
C PHE A 186 15.30 7.16 -8.99
N ASN A 187 15.00 7.53 -10.24
CA ASN A 187 15.86 7.23 -11.38
C ASN A 187 17.20 7.95 -11.31
N GLU A 188 17.22 9.22 -10.89
CA GLU A 188 18.44 9.97 -10.63
C GLU A 188 19.32 9.27 -9.58
N ALA A 189 18.72 8.86 -8.46
CA ALA A 189 19.45 8.21 -7.37
C ALA A 189 19.94 6.80 -7.72
N THR A 190 19.25 6.08 -8.62
CA THR A 190 19.50 4.65 -8.86
C THR A 190 20.11 4.32 -10.22
N SER A 191 20.37 5.34 -11.05
CA SER A 191 20.78 5.19 -12.44
C SER A 191 19.71 4.48 -13.29
N PHE A 192 18.51 5.07 -13.33
CA PHE A 192 17.36 4.64 -14.15
C PHE A 192 16.81 3.24 -13.82
N LYS A 193 16.68 2.89 -12.52
CA LYS A 193 16.21 1.57 -12.09
C LYS A 193 14.76 1.54 -11.59
N PHE A 194 13.98 2.60 -11.77
CA PHE A 194 12.58 2.65 -11.31
C PHE A 194 11.74 1.52 -11.91
N GLU A 195 11.74 1.37 -13.24
CA GLU A 195 10.93 0.34 -13.90
C GLU A 195 11.33 -1.10 -13.49
N PRO A 196 12.63 -1.49 -13.49
CA PRO A 196 13.05 -2.78 -12.95
C PRO A 196 12.64 -3.01 -11.48
N PHE A 197 12.67 -1.96 -10.65
CA PHE A 197 12.23 -2.02 -9.26
C PHE A 197 10.70 -2.23 -9.16
N ALA A 198 9.93 -1.47 -9.92
CA ALA A 198 8.47 -1.55 -9.95
C ALA A 198 7.98 -2.92 -10.43
N LEU A 199 8.62 -3.50 -11.46
CA LEU A 199 8.32 -4.84 -11.94
C LEU A 199 8.63 -5.90 -10.88
N LEU A 200 9.75 -5.77 -10.16
CA LEU A 200 10.09 -6.68 -9.06
C LEU A 200 9.07 -6.58 -7.90
N MET A 201 8.61 -5.37 -7.58
CA MET A 201 7.54 -5.15 -6.60
C MET A 201 6.25 -5.84 -7.03
N ASN A 202 5.89 -5.74 -8.32
CA ASN A 202 4.70 -6.37 -8.87
C ASN A 202 4.76 -7.91 -8.84
N ASP A 203 5.92 -8.49 -9.12
CA ASP A 203 6.11 -9.94 -9.02
C ASP A 203 5.96 -10.43 -7.57
N VAL A 204 6.60 -9.73 -6.61
CA VAL A 204 6.49 -10.07 -5.18
C VAL A 204 5.04 -9.93 -4.70
N TYR A 205 4.34 -8.87 -5.10
CA TYR A 205 2.91 -8.68 -4.83
C TYR A 205 2.08 -9.86 -5.35
N THR A 206 2.22 -10.20 -6.64
CA THR A 206 1.39 -11.21 -7.31
C THR A 206 1.57 -12.59 -6.68
N LEU A 207 2.81 -12.97 -6.39
CA LEU A 207 3.11 -14.24 -5.74
C LEU A 207 2.68 -14.25 -4.27
N SER A 208 2.89 -13.17 -3.51
CA SER A 208 2.46 -13.09 -2.10
C SER A 208 0.94 -13.15 -1.97
N LYS A 209 0.20 -12.46 -2.84
CA LYS A 209 -1.27 -12.52 -2.91
C LYS A 209 -1.75 -13.92 -3.24
N SER A 210 -1.14 -14.57 -4.23
CA SER A 210 -1.45 -15.94 -4.61
C SER A 210 -1.17 -16.93 -3.48
N TYR A 211 -0.10 -16.75 -2.72
CA TYR A 211 0.22 -17.56 -1.54
C TYR A 211 -0.80 -17.39 -0.41
N HIS A 212 -1.35 -16.18 -0.25
CA HIS A 212 -2.30 -15.89 0.82
C HIS A 212 -3.71 -16.42 0.53
N TYR A 213 -4.18 -16.27 -0.71
CA TYR A 213 -5.56 -16.64 -1.10
C TYR A 213 -5.66 -17.99 -1.82
N SER A 214 -4.55 -18.61 -2.18
CA SER A 214 -4.49 -19.85 -2.98
C SER A 214 -3.23 -20.65 -2.63
N SER A 215 -3.02 -21.78 -3.30
CA SER A 215 -1.81 -22.59 -3.16
C SER A 215 -0.77 -22.20 -4.20
N LEU A 216 0.48 -21.98 -3.78
CA LEU A 216 1.64 -21.94 -4.67
C LEU A 216 2.29 -23.32 -4.80
N THR A 217 2.95 -23.58 -5.93
CA THR A 217 3.88 -24.71 -6.07
C THR A 217 5.18 -24.45 -5.29
N GLN A 218 5.96 -25.49 -5.01
CA GLN A 218 7.28 -25.34 -4.38
C GLN A 218 8.22 -24.42 -5.18
N GLU A 219 8.19 -24.54 -6.51
CA GLU A 219 8.96 -23.67 -7.41
C GLU A 219 8.55 -22.19 -7.26
N GLN A 220 7.24 -21.91 -7.19
CA GLN A 220 6.73 -20.55 -6.98
C GLN A 220 7.06 -20.00 -5.59
N ILE A 221 7.12 -20.84 -4.55
CA ILE A 221 7.55 -20.44 -3.21
C ILE A 221 9.05 -20.08 -3.21
N GLN A 222 9.88 -20.87 -3.89
CA GLN A 222 11.30 -20.57 -4.07
C GLN A 222 11.50 -19.28 -4.88
N GLU A 223 10.72 -19.10 -5.95
CA GLU A 223 10.72 -17.88 -6.76
C GLU A 223 10.35 -16.65 -5.92
N LEU A 224 9.27 -16.72 -5.14
CA LEU A 224 8.85 -15.66 -4.23
C LEU A 224 9.99 -15.29 -3.27
N THR A 225 10.63 -16.29 -2.66
CA THR A 225 11.74 -16.09 -1.73
C THR A 225 12.93 -15.41 -2.41
N ALA A 226 13.31 -15.86 -3.61
CA ALA A 226 14.39 -15.27 -4.39
C ALA A 226 14.10 -13.81 -4.78
N LYS A 227 12.86 -13.49 -5.18
CA LYS A 227 12.45 -12.13 -5.51
C LYS A 227 12.41 -11.20 -4.30
N LYS A 228 11.91 -11.67 -3.14
CA LYS A 228 12.00 -10.94 -1.87
C LYS A 228 13.45 -10.61 -1.52
N ASN A 229 14.36 -11.59 -1.60
CA ASN A 229 15.79 -11.39 -1.33
C ASN A 229 16.44 -10.39 -2.30
N LYS A 230 16.08 -10.44 -3.59
CA LYS A 230 16.54 -9.45 -4.59
C LYS A 230 16.06 -8.04 -4.23
N LEU A 231 14.81 -7.91 -3.79
CA LEU A 231 14.21 -6.64 -3.39
C LEU A 231 14.87 -6.09 -2.11
N PHE A 232 15.12 -6.93 -1.11
CA PHE A 232 15.86 -6.54 0.09
C PHE A 232 17.27 -6.08 -0.25
N ARG A 233 18.01 -6.84 -1.05
CA ARG A 233 19.37 -6.45 -1.47
C ARG A 233 19.39 -5.11 -2.22
N PHE A 234 18.44 -4.89 -3.13
CA PHE A 234 18.29 -3.60 -3.81
C PHE A 234 18.06 -2.47 -2.81
N THR A 235 17.12 -2.67 -1.88
CA THR A 235 16.74 -1.69 -0.87
C THR A 235 17.90 -1.39 0.09
N SER A 236 18.59 -2.41 0.62
CA SER A 236 19.77 -2.25 1.47
C SER A 236 20.89 -1.47 0.78
N ASN A 237 21.15 -1.75 -0.51
CA ASN A 237 22.15 -1.01 -1.26
C ASN A 237 21.78 0.46 -1.40
N LEU A 238 20.50 0.76 -1.64
CA LEU A 238 20.00 2.13 -1.73
C LEU A 238 20.13 2.85 -0.37
N ILE A 239 19.76 2.19 0.73
CA ILE A 239 19.93 2.75 2.08
C ILE A 239 21.41 3.09 2.32
N ASN A 240 22.32 2.16 2.03
CA ASN A 240 23.75 2.36 2.22
C ASN A 240 24.30 3.51 1.39
N GLN A 241 23.83 3.67 0.14
CA GLN A 241 24.20 4.79 -0.72
C GLN A 241 23.78 6.13 -0.08
N PHE A 242 22.54 6.26 0.38
CA PHE A 242 22.07 7.49 1.03
C PHE A 242 22.71 7.72 2.40
N ALA A 243 23.04 6.66 3.13
CA ALA A 243 23.69 6.76 4.43
C ALA A 243 25.16 7.24 4.36
N GLN A 244 25.81 7.14 3.19
CA GLN A 244 27.16 7.70 2.97
C GLN A 244 27.15 9.23 3.11
N ASP A 245 26.12 9.88 2.55
CA ASP A 245 25.99 11.34 2.56
C ASP A 245 25.15 11.85 3.74
N ASN A 246 24.21 11.03 4.23
CA ASN A 246 23.35 11.36 5.36
C ASN A 246 23.19 10.17 6.33
N PRO A 247 24.13 9.94 7.26
CA PRO A 247 24.08 8.81 8.19
C PRO A 247 22.81 8.73 9.04
N THR A 248 22.19 9.89 9.37
CA THR A 248 20.96 9.95 10.17
C THR A 248 19.75 9.31 9.47
N ILE A 249 19.84 9.04 8.16
CA ILE A 249 18.79 8.36 7.41
C ILE A 249 18.49 6.96 7.95
N ILE A 250 19.50 6.29 8.54
CA ILE A 250 19.34 4.95 9.11
C ILE A 250 18.36 4.99 10.29
N ASP A 251 18.51 5.95 11.20
CA ASP A 251 17.63 6.07 12.36
C ASP A 251 16.21 6.44 11.92
N LYS A 252 16.07 7.35 10.95
CA LYS A 252 14.78 7.69 10.34
C LYS A 252 14.09 6.46 9.74
N ILE A 253 14.83 5.61 9.02
CA ILE A 253 14.29 4.37 8.44
C ILE A 253 13.90 3.38 9.55
N CYS A 254 14.73 3.21 10.58
CA CYS A 254 14.44 2.33 11.70
C CYS A 254 13.18 2.76 12.46
N ASP A 255 13.01 4.06 12.70
CA ASP A 255 11.81 4.65 13.32
C ASP A 255 10.58 4.47 12.42
N GLU A 256 10.72 4.71 11.11
CA GLU A 256 9.61 4.58 10.16
C GLU A 256 9.14 3.12 9.99
N LEU A 257 10.08 2.16 9.96
CA LEU A 257 9.75 0.74 9.91
C LEU A 257 9.13 0.25 11.23
N ASN A 258 9.75 0.61 12.35
CA ASN A 258 9.40 0.11 13.69
C ASN A 258 9.20 -1.42 13.74
N ASP A 259 10.04 -2.16 13.01
CA ASP A 259 9.95 -3.61 12.82
C ASP A 259 11.36 -4.22 12.76
N GLU A 260 11.75 -4.93 13.83
CA GLU A 260 13.08 -5.54 13.95
C GLU A 260 13.33 -6.63 12.90
N ASN A 261 12.30 -7.40 12.52
CA ASN A 261 12.42 -8.46 11.52
C ASN A 261 12.71 -7.85 10.14
N MET A 262 12.02 -6.76 9.78
CA MET A 262 12.32 -6.03 8.55
C MET A 262 13.69 -5.35 8.59
N GLN A 263 14.06 -4.74 9.72
CA GLN A 263 15.40 -4.13 9.89
C GLN A 263 16.51 -5.17 9.71
N GLN A 264 16.34 -6.38 10.25
CA GLN A 264 17.28 -7.50 10.05
C GLN A 264 17.35 -7.93 8.58
N LYS A 265 16.21 -8.10 7.90
CA LYS A 265 16.15 -8.46 6.47
C LYS A 265 16.83 -7.41 5.57
N LEU A 266 16.78 -6.14 5.97
CA LEU A 266 17.45 -5.02 5.29
C LEU A 266 18.89 -4.79 5.75
N ASN A 267 19.37 -5.55 6.75
CA ASN A 267 20.69 -5.40 7.37
C ASN A 267 20.99 -3.97 7.81
N ILE A 268 20.02 -3.33 8.47
CA ILE A 268 20.17 -2.00 9.08
C ILE A 268 20.07 -2.10 10.59
N ARG A 269 20.83 -1.28 11.30
CA ARG A 269 20.79 -1.16 12.76
C ARG A 269 20.96 0.31 13.12
N ARG A 270 20.24 0.77 14.14
CA ARG A 270 20.44 2.11 14.69
C ARG A 270 21.91 2.29 15.03
N THR A 271 22.42 3.47 14.72
CA THR A 271 23.74 3.82 15.24
C THR A 271 23.51 4.14 16.70
N GLU A 272 24.00 3.31 17.63
CA GLU A 272 24.04 3.74 19.03
C GLU A 272 24.87 5.03 19.06
N LEU A 273 24.21 6.17 19.31
CA LEU A 273 24.90 7.37 19.72
C LEU A 273 25.56 6.98 21.04
N SER A 274 26.84 6.63 20.98
CA SER A 274 27.62 6.40 22.19
C SER A 274 27.47 7.66 23.03
N ASP A 275 26.96 7.49 24.26
CA ASP A 275 27.00 8.54 25.26
C ASP A 275 28.45 8.99 25.35
N SER A 276 28.73 10.14 24.76
CA SER A 276 30.01 10.82 24.93
C SER A 276 30.01 11.41 26.34
N SER A 277 30.10 10.55 27.35
CA SER A 277 30.54 10.91 28.69
C SER A 277 32.06 11.21 28.68
N ILE A 278 32.51 11.94 27.67
CA ILE A 278 33.87 12.47 27.56
C ILE A 278 33.76 13.96 27.89
N HIS A 279 34.30 14.29 29.07
CA HIS A 279 34.44 15.61 29.69
C HIS A 279 33.36 16.02 30.71
N ARG A 280 33.35 15.33 31.84
CA ARG A 280 33.41 16.05 33.13
C ARG A 280 34.84 15.92 33.66
N ARG A 281 35.61 17.00 33.52
CA ARG A 281 36.84 17.23 34.29
C ARG A 281 36.47 17.73 35.67
#